data_AF-A0A957D442-F1
#
_entry.id   AF-A0A957D442-F1
#
_cell.length_a   1.000
_cell.length_b   1.000
_cell.length_c   1.000
_cell.angle_alpha   90.00
_cell.angle_beta   90.00
_cell.angle_gamma   90.00
#
_symmetry.space_group_name_H-M   'P 1'
#
loop_
_entity.id
_entity.type
_entity.pdbx_description
1 polymer ?
#
loop_
_entity_poly.entity_id
_entity_poly.type
_entity_poly.pdbx_seq_one_letter_code
_entity_poly.pdbx_strand_id
1 'polypeptide(L)'
;MRWPHYDHIFFDCDSTLTTVEGIDILAESVGKRWRVEVLTQAAMDGELDLEDVYGKRLQAVKPTRQQVRQIRQVYKRHVVEDATAVIHTLQSLGHNVYIISGGLAEPVVEFGLYLGVPRQNIRAVSVNYNQLSGHWWKNIPDQDRYLAHDEGALTVSDGKAQIVRELLGEQHGRSLLIGDGYSDLMAGTAVDLFVGFGGVISRERVRANAPAFIHSASLAPLLALAASPAALIQLQTTEDQLIASKALNLIKTGAITFNDEQLKTKFNAAFHAAHQTIHSRSH
;
A
#
# COMPACT_ATOMS: atom_id res chain seq x y z
N MET A 1 -18.18 22.86 -6.70
CA MET A 1 -18.07 21.44 -7.10
C MET A 1 -17.74 20.61 -5.86
N ARG A 2 -18.31 19.41 -5.71
CA ARG A 2 -18.06 18.53 -4.57
C ARG A 2 -16.98 17.50 -4.93
N TRP A 3 -15.97 17.34 -4.08
CA TRP A 3 -15.01 16.24 -4.19
C TRP A 3 -15.73 14.91 -3.89
N PRO A 4 -15.48 13.84 -4.66
CA PRO A 4 -16.15 12.57 -4.42
C PRO A 4 -15.71 11.90 -3.12
N HIS A 5 -16.61 11.12 -2.55
CA HIS A 5 -16.31 10.19 -1.47
C HIS A 5 -15.94 8.84 -2.09
N TYR A 6 -14.95 8.16 -1.54
CA TYR A 6 -14.56 6.80 -1.94
C TYR A 6 -14.93 5.81 -0.85
N ASP A 7 -15.66 4.76 -1.16
CA ASP A 7 -16.17 3.80 -0.17
C ASP A 7 -15.19 2.65 0.08
N HIS A 8 -14.34 2.34 -0.91
CA HIS A 8 -13.36 1.25 -0.86
C HIS A 8 -11.94 1.78 -1.05
N ILE A 9 -11.08 1.61 -0.05
CA ILE A 9 -9.71 2.11 -0.06
C ILE A 9 -8.75 0.93 -0.02
N PHE A 10 -8.01 0.73 -1.12
CA PHE A 10 -7.00 -0.29 -1.28
C PHE A 10 -5.62 0.32 -1.03
N PHE A 11 -4.82 -0.37 -0.22
CA PHE A 11 -3.42 -0.03 0.03
C PHE A 11 -2.51 -1.12 -0.52
N ASP A 12 -1.44 -0.72 -1.19
CA ASP A 12 -0.25 -1.56 -1.28
C ASP A 12 0.45 -1.67 0.09
N CYS A 13 1.31 -2.68 0.27
CA CYS A 13 2.01 -2.93 1.52
C CYS A 13 3.46 -2.44 1.52
N ASP A 14 4.32 -3.07 0.73
CA ASP A 14 5.75 -2.76 0.71
C ASP A 14 5.94 -1.37 0.09
N SER A 15 6.87 -0.58 0.63
CA SER A 15 7.10 0.83 0.25
C SER A 15 5.87 1.77 0.35
N THR A 16 4.74 1.31 0.90
CA THR A 16 3.49 2.08 1.04
C THR A 16 2.95 2.11 2.47
N LEU A 17 2.73 0.94 3.10
CA LEU A 17 2.35 0.83 4.52
C LEU A 17 3.55 0.52 5.42
N THR A 18 4.61 -0.08 4.86
CA THR A 18 5.90 -0.31 5.50
C THR A 18 7.02 0.28 4.65
N THR A 19 8.07 0.83 5.27
CA THR A 19 9.18 1.49 4.56
C THR A 19 10.22 0.52 3.99
N VAL A 20 9.92 -0.78 3.98
CA VAL A 20 10.84 -1.84 3.56
C VAL A 20 10.17 -2.80 2.59
N GLU A 21 10.98 -3.46 1.77
CA GLU A 21 10.61 -4.53 0.85
C GLU A 21 10.83 -5.90 1.53
N GLY A 22 9.78 -6.71 1.67
CA GLY A 22 9.86 -7.96 2.44
C GLY A 22 10.87 -8.97 1.87
N ILE A 23 10.97 -9.05 0.55
CA ILE A 23 11.90 -9.97 -0.13
C ILE A 23 13.36 -9.49 0.01
N ASP A 24 13.59 -8.17 0.03
CA ASP A 24 14.93 -7.60 0.19
C ASP A 24 15.46 -7.84 1.62
N ILE A 25 14.59 -7.76 2.63
CA ILE A 25 14.91 -8.14 4.02
C ILE A 25 15.35 -9.60 4.10
N LEU A 26 14.69 -10.51 3.37
CA LEU A 26 15.13 -11.89 3.32
C LEU A 26 16.49 -12.03 2.62
N ALA A 27 16.72 -11.28 1.55
CA ALA A 27 17.98 -11.30 0.82
C ALA A 27 19.16 -10.82 1.67
N GLU A 28 18.93 -9.84 2.55
CA GLU A 28 19.92 -9.39 3.53
C GLU A 28 20.35 -10.52 4.47
N SER A 29 19.39 -11.32 4.95
CA SER A 29 19.68 -12.45 5.86
C SER A 29 20.56 -13.56 5.25
N VAL A 30 20.72 -13.57 3.92
CA VAL A 30 21.54 -14.54 3.18
C VAL A 30 22.68 -13.89 2.38
N GLY A 31 22.97 -12.61 2.63
CA GLY A 31 24.08 -11.88 1.99
C GLY A 31 23.86 -11.59 0.49
N LYS A 32 22.61 -11.55 0.02
CA LYS A 32 22.24 -11.33 -1.40
C LYS A 32 21.48 -10.04 -1.65
N ARG A 33 21.45 -9.13 -0.67
CA ARG A 33 20.70 -7.86 -0.70
C ARG A 33 20.83 -7.13 -2.03
N TRP A 34 22.05 -6.75 -2.42
CA TRP A 34 22.29 -5.95 -3.63
C TRP A 34 21.70 -6.58 -4.89
N ARG A 35 21.87 -7.89 -5.09
CA ARG A 35 21.36 -8.58 -6.28
C ARG A 35 19.83 -8.58 -6.32
N VAL A 36 19.18 -8.71 -5.17
CA VAL A 36 17.73 -8.79 -5.07
C VAL A 36 17.09 -7.40 -5.15
N GLU A 37 17.69 -6.41 -4.49
CA GLU A 37 17.26 -5.00 -4.50
C GLU A 37 17.29 -4.41 -5.93
N VAL A 38 18.32 -4.71 -6.73
CA VAL A 38 18.37 -4.30 -8.15
C VAL A 38 17.21 -4.87 -8.95
N LEU A 39 16.84 -6.13 -8.71
CA LEU A 39 15.71 -6.75 -9.38
C LEU A 39 14.37 -6.14 -8.91
N THR A 40 14.23 -5.91 -7.59
CA THR A 40 13.06 -5.25 -7.00
C THR A 40 12.86 -3.87 -7.62
N GLN A 41 13.92 -3.07 -7.69
CA GLN A 41 13.87 -1.72 -8.28
C GLN A 41 13.46 -1.76 -9.75
N ALA A 42 14.10 -2.61 -10.56
CA ALA A 42 13.79 -2.71 -11.98
C ALA A 42 12.34 -3.18 -12.24
N ALA A 43 11.82 -4.10 -11.43
CA ALA A 43 10.42 -4.54 -11.54
C ALA A 43 9.44 -3.42 -11.15
N MET A 44 9.68 -2.76 -10.02
CA MET A 44 8.78 -1.72 -9.52
C MET A 44 8.86 -0.41 -10.31
N ASP A 45 9.94 -0.17 -11.05
CA ASP A 45 10.06 0.90 -12.05
C ASP A 45 9.47 0.49 -13.43
N GLY A 46 9.04 -0.77 -13.58
CA GLY A 46 8.45 -1.31 -14.81
C GLY A 46 9.47 -1.60 -15.93
N GLU A 47 10.75 -1.71 -15.59
CA GLU A 47 11.83 -2.08 -16.53
C GLU A 47 11.88 -3.60 -16.78
N LEU A 48 11.45 -4.39 -15.79
CA LEU A 48 11.31 -5.84 -15.88
C LEU A 48 9.90 -6.25 -15.51
N ASP A 49 9.43 -7.36 -16.08
CA ASP A 49 8.15 -7.94 -15.66
C ASP A 49 8.24 -8.47 -14.22
N LEU A 50 7.22 -8.18 -13.43
CA LEU A 50 7.13 -8.62 -12.04
C LEU A 50 7.18 -10.15 -11.94
N GLU A 51 6.54 -10.86 -12.86
CA GLU A 51 6.48 -12.32 -12.87
C GLU A 51 7.87 -12.93 -13.04
N ASP A 52 8.61 -12.41 -14.03
CA ASP A 52 9.98 -12.81 -14.33
C ASP A 52 10.93 -12.57 -13.16
N VAL A 53 10.66 -11.54 -12.36
CA VAL A 53 11.54 -11.10 -11.26
C VAL A 53 11.17 -11.79 -9.95
N TYR A 54 9.89 -11.99 -9.67
CA TYR A 54 9.40 -12.52 -8.41
C TYR A 54 10.02 -13.89 -8.10
N GLY A 55 9.91 -14.83 -9.05
CA GLY A 55 10.50 -16.16 -8.94
C GLY A 55 12.02 -16.11 -8.79
N LYS A 56 12.71 -15.26 -9.56
CA LYS A 56 14.18 -15.11 -9.50
C LYS A 56 14.64 -14.61 -8.14
N ARG A 57 13.94 -13.65 -7.54
CA ARG A 57 14.26 -13.13 -6.20
C ARG A 57 14.11 -14.22 -5.14
N LEU A 58 12.96 -14.92 -5.11
CA LEU A 58 12.74 -15.98 -4.13
C LEU A 58 13.67 -17.19 -4.32
N GLN A 59 14.00 -17.56 -5.56
CA GLN A 59 15.00 -18.61 -5.85
C GLN A 59 16.42 -18.20 -5.44
N ALA A 60 16.76 -16.92 -5.53
CA ALA A 60 18.04 -16.43 -5.04
C ALA A 60 18.12 -16.52 -3.51
N VAL A 61 17.04 -16.19 -2.82
CA VAL A 61 17.00 -16.17 -1.34
C VAL A 61 16.86 -17.58 -0.75
N LYS A 62 15.95 -18.40 -1.29
CA LYS A 62 15.47 -19.68 -0.73
C LYS A 62 15.16 -19.58 0.77
N PRO A 63 14.24 -18.69 1.17
CA PRO A 63 13.99 -18.43 2.57
C PRO A 63 13.42 -19.67 3.27
N THR A 64 13.81 -19.85 4.53
CA THR A 64 13.11 -20.74 5.46
C THR A 64 11.83 -20.08 5.95
N ARG A 65 10.87 -20.89 6.41
CA ARG A 65 9.65 -20.36 7.03
C ARG A 65 9.93 -19.47 8.24
N GLN A 66 10.97 -19.79 9.03
CA GLN A 66 11.39 -18.95 10.15
C GLN A 66 11.82 -17.55 9.68
N GLN A 67 12.59 -17.45 8.60
CA GLN A 67 13.00 -16.16 8.04
C GLN A 67 11.80 -15.35 7.53
N VAL A 68 10.84 -16.00 6.87
CA VAL A 68 9.59 -15.33 6.44
C VAL A 68 8.81 -14.80 7.64
N ARG A 69 8.69 -15.58 8.72
CA ARG A 69 8.06 -15.13 9.97
C ARG A 69 8.79 -13.99 10.65
N GLN A 70 10.09 -13.79 10.41
CA GLN A 70 10.83 -12.66 11.00
C GLN A 70 10.46 -11.33 10.34
N ILE A 71 10.03 -11.33 9.08
CA ILE A 71 9.60 -10.12 8.34
C ILE A 71 8.49 -9.37 9.10
N ARG A 72 7.55 -10.08 9.72
CA ARG A 72 6.43 -9.45 10.46
C ARG A 72 6.90 -8.42 11.50
N GLN A 73 8.02 -8.70 12.18
CA GLN A 73 8.54 -7.83 13.23
C GLN A 73 9.34 -6.69 12.61
N VAL A 74 9.87 -6.87 11.41
CA VAL A 74 10.49 -5.80 10.64
C VAL A 74 9.40 -4.83 10.17
N TYR A 75 8.32 -5.30 9.56
CA TYR A 75 7.20 -4.45 9.11
C TYR A 75 6.62 -3.60 10.25
N LYS A 76 6.35 -4.20 11.42
CA LYS A 76 5.85 -3.47 12.61
C LYS A 76 6.79 -2.38 13.12
N ARG A 77 8.10 -2.52 12.91
CA ARG A 77 9.11 -1.51 13.29
C ARG A 77 9.31 -0.43 12.23
N HIS A 78 8.86 -0.68 11.01
CA HIS A 78 9.07 0.16 9.83
C HIS A 78 7.74 0.64 9.24
N VAL A 79 6.72 0.83 10.09
CA VAL A 79 5.42 1.38 9.66
C VAL A 79 5.63 2.75 9.04
N VAL A 80 5.05 2.98 7.87
CA VAL A 80 5.07 4.30 7.21
C VAL A 80 4.38 5.33 8.11
N GLU A 81 4.91 6.55 8.10
CA GLU A 81 4.45 7.60 8.98
C GLU A 81 2.93 7.83 8.83
N ASP A 82 2.24 7.78 9.98
CA ASP A 82 0.79 7.87 10.14
C ASP A 82 -0.08 6.74 9.52
N ALA A 83 0.50 5.68 8.95
CA ALA A 83 -0.27 4.60 8.31
C ALA A 83 -1.39 4.03 9.22
N THR A 84 -1.05 3.71 10.47
CA THR A 84 -2.03 3.20 11.46
C THR A 84 -3.15 4.20 11.74
N ALA A 85 -2.80 5.48 11.94
CA ALA A 85 -3.77 6.52 12.23
C ALA A 85 -4.70 6.78 11.05
N VAL A 86 -4.16 6.79 9.82
CA VAL A 86 -4.93 6.96 8.59
C VAL A 86 -5.91 5.80 8.39
N ILE A 87 -5.46 4.55 8.56
CA ILE A 87 -6.35 3.37 8.45
C ILE A 87 -7.49 3.47 9.46
N HIS A 88 -7.17 3.76 10.73
CA HIS A 88 -8.19 3.89 11.77
C HIS A 88 -9.19 5.01 11.46
N THR A 89 -8.70 6.18 11.05
CA THR A 89 -9.55 7.33 10.69
C THR A 89 -10.43 7.02 9.48
N LEU A 90 -9.92 6.31 8.48
CA LEU A 90 -10.74 5.90 7.33
C LEU A 90 -11.85 4.92 7.77
N GLN A 91 -11.53 3.95 8.62
CA GLN A 91 -12.53 3.03 9.15
C GLN A 91 -13.59 3.75 10.01
N SER A 92 -13.18 4.73 10.84
CA SER A 92 -14.10 5.52 11.68
C SER A 92 -15.07 6.39 10.85
N LEU A 93 -14.61 6.83 9.68
CA LEU A 93 -15.43 7.53 8.67
C LEU A 93 -16.30 6.61 7.81
N GLY A 94 -16.25 5.29 8.02
CA GLY A 94 -17.09 4.31 7.33
C GLY A 94 -16.51 3.77 6.02
N HIS A 95 -15.23 4.00 5.75
CA HIS A 95 -14.54 3.43 4.58
C HIS A 95 -14.22 1.95 4.79
N ASN A 96 -14.40 1.15 3.73
CA ASN A 96 -13.90 -0.21 3.68
C ASN A 96 -12.41 -0.20 3.29
N VAL A 97 -11.53 -0.63 4.20
CA VAL A 97 -10.08 -0.64 3.97
C VAL A 97 -9.62 -2.05 3.58
N TYR A 98 -8.77 -2.12 2.57
CA TYR A 98 -8.19 -3.34 1.99
C TYR A 98 -6.68 -3.22 1.85
N ILE A 99 -5.97 -4.35 1.89
CA ILE A 99 -4.55 -4.45 1.58
C ILE A 99 -4.37 -5.46 0.44
N ILE A 100 -3.73 -5.05 -0.64
CA ILE A 100 -3.34 -5.91 -1.77
C ILE A 100 -1.83 -5.81 -1.97
N SER A 101 -1.11 -6.93 -1.94
CA SER A 101 0.34 -6.89 -1.99
C SER A 101 0.92 -8.02 -2.85
N GLY A 102 2.00 -7.72 -3.58
CA GLY A 102 2.86 -8.75 -4.16
C GLY A 102 3.74 -9.45 -3.11
N GLY A 103 3.76 -8.97 -1.87
CA GLY A 103 4.54 -9.54 -0.77
C GLY A 103 4.05 -10.91 -0.30
N LEU A 104 4.84 -11.52 0.57
CA LEU A 104 4.56 -12.85 1.13
C LEU A 104 3.32 -12.81 2.06
N ALA A 105 2.39 -13.73 1.90
CA ALA A 105 1.10 -13.68 2.59
C ALA A 105 1.18 -13.74 4.11
N GLU A 106 2.00 -14.62 4.69
CA GLU A 106 2.13 -14.78 6.15
C GLU A 106 2.51 -13.44 6.84
N PRO A 107 3.59 -12.73 6.47
CA PRO A 107 3.93 -11.45 7.08
C PRO A 107 2.96 -10.31 6.72
N VAL A 108 2.45 -10.24 5.48
CA VAL A 108 1.52 -9.18 5.07
C VAL A 108 0.20 -9.27 5.84
N VAL A 109 -0.36 -10.48 5.99
CA VAL A 109 -1.61 -10.69 6.75
C VAL A 109 -1.43 -10.34 8.22
N GLU A 110 -0.34 -10.78 8.85
CA GLU A 110 -0.08 -10.42 10.25
C GLU A 110 0.16 -8.92 10.46
N PHE A 111 0.77 -8.25 9.47
CA PHE A 111 0.98 -6.81 9.50
C PHE A 111 -0.32 -6.03 9.29
N GLY A 112 -1.15 -6.42 8.32
CA GLY A 112 -2.46 -5.80 8.11
C GLY A 112 -3.38 -5.94 9.32
N LEU A 113 -3.39 -7.10 9.98
CA LEU A 113 -4.10 -7.30 11.25
C LEU A 113 -3.59 -6.37 12.36
N TYR A 114 -2.27 -6.16 12.44
CA TYR A 114 -1.67 -5.21 13.38
C TYR A 114 -2.10 -3.77 13.09
N LEU A 115 -2.32 -3.41 11.83
CA LEU A 115 -2.84 -2.10 11.42
C LEU A 115 -4.37 -1.97 11.60
N GLY A 116 -5.07 -3.04 11.98
CA GLY A 116 -6.53 -3.04 12.17
C GLY A 116 -7.34 -3.40 10.93
N VAL A 117 -6.72 -3.90 9.85
CA VAL A 117 -7.42 -4.34 8.64
C VAL A 117 -7.94 -5.77 8.82
N PRO A 118 -9.24 -6.06 8.56
CA PRO A 118 -9.78 -7.40 8.69
C PRO A 118 -9.08 -8.40 7.76
N ARG A 119 -8.85 -9.64 8.23
CA ARG A 119 -8.15 -10.68 7.46
C ARG A 119 -8.75 -10.90 6.07
N GLN A 120 -10.08 -10.89 5.98
CA GLN A 120 -10.81 -11.08 4.72
C GLN A 120 -10.59 -9.96 3.70
N ASN A 121 -10.08 -8.81 4.12
CA ASN A 121 -9.77 -7.66 3.28
C ASN A 121 -8.28 -7.59 2.89
N ILE A 122 -7.50 -8.63 3.22
CA ILE A 122 -6.07 -8.71 2.90
C ILE A 122 -5.85 -9.78 1.82
N ARG A 123 -5.11 -9.44 0.77
CA ARG A 123 -4.68 -10.37 -0.29
C ARG A 123 -3.19 -10.19 -0.56
N ALA A 124 -2.47 -11.31 -0.58
CA ALA A 124 -1.02 -11.34 -0.74
C ALA A 124 -0.60 -12.69 -1.36
N VAL A 125 0.66 -12.79 -1.82
CA VAL A 125 1.15 -13.99 -2.53
C VAL A 125 1.38 -15.14 -1.56
N SER A 126 0.69 -16.25 -1.80
CA SER A 126 0.87 -17.49 -1.04
C SER A 126 2.12 -18.23 -1.51
N VAL A 127 2.82 -18.87 -0.56
CA VAL A 127 4.07 -19.59 -0.83
C VAL A 127 4.02 -20.99 -0.25
N ASN A 128 4.46 -21.96 -1.04
CA ASN A 128 4.54 -23.36 -0.66
C ASN A 128 5.95 -23.72 -0.20
N TYR A 129 6.03 -24.49 0.89
CA TYR A 129 7.28 -24.95 1.50
C TYR A 129 7.46 -26.47 1.36
N ASN A 130 8.70 -26.94 1.25
CA ASN A 130 9.00 -28.37 1.15
C ASN A 130 8.92 -29.05 2.52
N GLN A 131 7.80 -29.71 2.82
CA GLN A 131 7.67 -30.53 4.03
C GLN A 131 8.62 -31.75 4.05
N LEU A 132 9.08 -32.23 2.88
CA LEU A 132 10.02 -33.35 2.76
C LEU A 132 11.49 -32.95 3.01
N SER A 133 11.80 -31.67 3.14
CA SER A 133 13.17 -31.23 3.48
C SER A 133 13.53 -31.42 4.96
N GLY A 134 12.57 -31.80 5.80
CA GLY A 134 12.76 -31.97 7.26
C GLY A 134 12.73 -33.40 7.81
N HIS A 135 12.52 -34.46 7.01
CA HIS A 135 12.02 -35.73 7.57
C HIS A 135 12.76 -37.03 7.21
N TRP A 136 14.11 -37.05 7.10
CA TRP A 136 14.81 -38.36 7.08
C TRP A 136 16.10 -38.51 7.89
N TRP A 137 16.67 -37.47 8.50
CA TRP A 137 17.71 -37.68 9.54
C TRP A 137 17.93 -36.38 10.34
N LYS A 138 17.76 -36.45 11.67
CA LYS A 138 18.12 -35.47 12.74
C LYS A 138 17.03 -34.49 13.18
N ASN A 139 16.83 -34.46 14.51
CA ASN A 139 16.12 -33.44 15.28
C ASN A 139 16.72 -32.04 15.05
N ILE A 140 16.30 -31.34 13.99
CA ILE A 140 16.64 -29.93 13.75
C ILE A 140 15.33 -29.14 13.67
N PRO A 141 15.17 -28.04 14.43
CA PRO A 141 13.96 -27.22 14.35
C PRO A 141 13.80 -26.58 12.96
N ASP A 142 12.62 -26.76 12.35
CA ASP A 142 12.00 -26.01 11.25
C ASP A 142 12.92 -25.65 10.05
N GLN A 143 13.35 -26.67 9.28
CA GLN A 143 14.14 -26.52 8.05
C GLN A 143 13.30 -26.44 6.75
N ASP A 144 12.01 -26.18 6.83
CA ASP A 144 11.14 -26.05 5.66
C ASP A 144 11.65 -24.94 4.72
N ARG A 145 12.23 -25.35 3.58
CA ARG A 145 12.78 -24.45 2.55
C ARG A 145 11.72 -24.14 1.50
N TYR A 146 11.76 -22.90 0.99
CA TYR A 146 10.99 -22.47 -0.18
C TYR A 146 11.07 -23.50 -1.32
N LEU A 147 9.91 -23.92 -1.82
CA LEU A 147 9.80 -24.71 -3.05
C LEU A 147 9.46 -23.82 -4.24
N ALA A 148 8.30 -23.18 -4.14
CA ALA A 148 7.66 -22.40 -5.17
C ALA A 148 6.67 -21.44 -4.50
N HIS A 149 6.39 -20.33 -5.15
CA HIS A 149 5.20 -19.53 -4.86
C HIS A 149 4.03 -20.08 -5.67
N ASP A 150 2.82 -19.80 -5.23
CA ASP A 150 1.65 -20.04 -6.08
C ASP A 150 1.71 -19.05 -7.25
N GLU A 151 1.74 -19.55 -8.48
CA GLU A 151 1.51 -18.72 -9.66
C GLU A 151 0.10 -18.12 -9.55
N GLY A 152 -0.02 -16.79 -9.67
CA GLY A 152 -1.29 -16.13 -9.50
C GLY A 152 -1.29 -14.65 -9.84
N ALA A 153 -2.46 -14.03 -9.74
CA ALA A 153 -2.65 -12.63 -10.15
C ALA A 153 -1.69 -11.64 -9.44
N LEU A 154 -1.29 -11.91 -8.19
CA LEU A 154 -0.42 -11.01 -7.45
C LEU A 154 1.08 -11.15 -7.79
N THR A 155 1.46 -12.11 -8.64
CA THR A 155 2.83 -12.26 -9.13
C THR A 155 3.03 -11.72 -10.54
N VAL A 156 1.96 -11.31 -11.21
CA VAL A 156 1.98 -10.66 -12.54
C VAL A 156 1.68 -9.16 -12.42
N SER A 157 2.21 -8.37 -13.34
CA SER A 157 2.15 -6.90 -13.29
C SER A 157 0.73 -6.32 -13.32
N ASP A 158 -0.26 -7.05 -13.85
CA ASP A 158 -1.65 -6.62 -14.00
C ASP A 158 -2.63 -7.26 -12.99
N GLY A 159 -2.22 -8.28 -12.25
CA GLY A 159 -3.19 -9.09 -11.51
C GLY A 159 -3.59 -8.52 -10.14
N LYS A 160 -2.92 -7.47 -9.62
CA LYS A 160 -3.51 -6.61 -8.56
C LYS A 160 -4.87 -6.05 -9.01
N ALA A 161 -5.04 -5.71 -10.28
CA ALA A 161 -6.32 -5.25 -10.84
C ALA A 161 -7.42 -6.32 -10.75
N GLN A 162 -7.07 -7.59 -11.00
CA GLN A 162 -8.00 -8.71 -10.87
C GLN A 162 -8.46 -8.89 -9.42
N ILE A 163 -7.53 -8.82 -8.46
CA ILE A 163 -7.85 -8.94 -7.04
C ILE A 163 -8.74 -7.79 -6.56
N VAL A 164 -8.50 -6.56 -7.03
CA VAL A 164 -9.40 -5.43 -6.75
C VAL A 164 -10.82 -5.74 -7.23
N ARG A 165 -10.98 -6.19 -8.48
CA ARG A 165 -12.30 -6.55 -9.02
C ARG A 165 -12.96 -7.69 -8.25
N GLU A 166 -12.21 -8.69 -7.82
CA GLU A 166 -12.72 -9.80 -7.00
C GLU A 166 -13.21 -9.31 -5.63
N LEU A 167 -12.43 -8.46 -4.95
CA LEU A 167 -12.78 -7.91 -3.64
C LEU A 167 -13.98 -6.95 -3.72
N LEU A 168 -14.07 -6.15 -4.78
CA LEU A 168 -15.23 -5.31 -5.03
C LEU A 168 -16.45 -6.17 -5.36
N GLY A 169 -16.35 -7.18 -6.22
CA GLY A 169 -17.46 -8.05 -6.58
C GLY A 169 -18.71 -7.24 -6.99
N GLU A 170 -19.81 -7.43 -6.26
CA GLU A 170 -21.07 -6.68 -6.44
C GLU A 170 -21.20 -5.44 -5.53
N GLN A 171 -20.17 -5.11 -4.75
CA GLN A 171 -20.18 -3.95 -3.87
C GLN A 171 -20.34 -2.66 -4.67
N HIS A 172 -21.12 -1.74 -4.11
CA HIS A 172 -21.35 -0.43 -4.69
C HIS A 172 -20.53 0.62 -3.95
N GLY A 173 -20.06 1.61 -4.70
CA GLY A 173 -19.29 2.72 -4.15
C GLY A 173 -18.09 3.02 -5.02
N ARG A 174 -17.47 4.16 -4.77
CA ARG A 174 -16.22 4.51 -5.47
C ARG A 174 -15.04 3.85 -4.79
N SER A 175 -14.02 3.55 -5.57
CA SER A 175 -12.82 2.86 -5.13
C SER A 175 -11.57 3.70 -5.35
N LEU A 176 -10.64 3.62 -4.41
CA LEU A 176 -9.35 4.30 -4.46
C LEU A 176 -8.25 3.28 -4.18
N LEU A 177 -7.18 3.28 -4.98
CA LEU A 177 -5.95 2.52 -4.72
C LEU A 177 -4.79 3.49 -4.48
N ILE A 178 -3.99 3.21 -3.46
CA ILE A 178 -2.70 3.89 -3.22
C ILE A 178 -1.54 2.88 -3.21
N GLY A 179 -0.46 3.22 -3.91
CA GLY A 179 0.78 2.44 -3.95
C GLY A 179 1.94 3.20 -4.59
N ASP A 180 3.17 2.71 -4.43
CA ASP A 180 4.39 3.34 -4.98
C ASP A 180 4.84 2.74 -6.31
N GLY A 181 4.48 1.48 -6.59
CA GLY A 181 5.06 0.67 -7.66
C GLY A 181 4.33 0.72 -9.00
N TYR A 182 5.01 0.30 -10.07
CA TYR A 182 4.43 0.16 -11.40
C TYR A 182 3.24 -0.82 -11.43
N SER A 183 3.29 -1.91 -10.63
CA SER A 183 2.17 -2.85 -10.51
C SER A 183 0.88 -2.19 -9.98
N ASP A 184 1.01 -1.21 -9.10
CA ASP A 184 -0.10 -0.45 -8.53
C ASP A 184 -0.66 0.55 -9.53
N LEU A 185 0.21 1.21 -10.29
CA LEU A 185 -0.19 2.07 -11.40
C LEU A 185 -1.03 1.30 -12.42
N MET A 186 -0.64 0.06 -12.76
CA MET A 186 -1.41 -0.80 -13.67
C MET A 186 -2.76 -1.21 -13.05
N ALA A 187 -2.77 -1.53 -11.75
CA ALA A 187 -4.00 -1.81 -11.01
C ALA A 187 -4.94 -0.61 -10.86
N GLY A 188 -4.44 0.61 -11.07
CA GLY A 188 -5.23 1.84 -11.13
C GLY A 188 -6.39 1.79 -12.12
N THR A 189 -6.31 0.95 -13.16
CA THR A 189 -7.38 0.73 -14.14
C THR A 189 -8.62 0.02 -13.56
N ALA A 190 -8.50 -0.60 -12.38
CA ALA A 190 -9.59 -1.29 -11.69
C ALA A 190 -10.27 -0.45 -10.60
N VAL A 191 -9.82 0.79 -10.38
CA VAL A 191 -10.39 1.70 -9.38
C VAL A 191 -10.81 3.04 -10.00
N ASP A 192 -11.62 3.82 -9.28
CA ASP A 192 -12.04 5.15 -9.72
C ASP A 192 -10.94 6.21 -9.56
N LEU A 193 -10.03 6.02 -8.61
CA LEU A 193 -8.86 6.88 -8.42
C LEU A 193 -7.63 6.07 -7.99
N PHE A 194 -6.57 6.16 -8.77
CA PHE A 194 -5.24 5.76 -8.34
C PHE A 194 -4.48 6.96 -7.76
N VAL A 195 -3.81 6.74 -6.63
CA VAL A 195 -2.93 7.70 -5.96
C VAL A 195 -1.53 7.11 -5.88
N GLY A 196 -0.57 7.73 -6.55
CA GLY A 196 0.83 7.34 -6.40
C GLY A 196 1.39 7.83 -5.06
N PHE A 197 2.18 6.99 -4.39
CA PHE A 197 2.84 7.34 -3.14
C PHE A 197 4.36 7.38 -3.31
N GLY A 198 4.96 8.54 -3.07
CA GLY A 198 6.42 8.75 -3.16
C GLY A 198 7.11 8.93 -1.81
N GLY A 199 6.42 8.65 -0.70
CA GLY A 199 6.91 8.93 0.65
C GLY A 199 8.07 8.03 1.12
N VAL A 200 8.22 6.85 0.51
CA VAL A 200 9.34 5.92 0.76
C VAL A 200 10.30 5.93 -0.43
N ILE A 201 9.79 5.59 -1.61
CA ILE A 201 10.54 5.63 -2.89
C ILE A 201 9.68 6.38 -3.90
N SER A 202 10.26 7.41 -4.53
CA SER A 202 9.58 8.14 -5.61
C SER A 202 10.00 7.60 -6.96
N ARG A 203 9.10 6.85 -7.60
CA ARG A 203 9.33 6.22 -8.91
C ARG A 203 8.83 7.12 -10.02
N GLU A 204 9.70 7.43 -10.99
CA GLU A 204 9.38 8.43 -12.01
C GLU A 204 8.16 8.04 -12.85
N ARG A 205 8.04 6.77 -13.25
CA ARG A 205 6.87 6.33 -14.03
C ARG A 205 5.57 6.45 -13.26
N VAL A 206 5.56 6.14 -11.97
CA VAL A 206 4.36 6.29 -11.13
C VAL A 206 4.06 7.77 -10.92
N ARG A 207 5.08 8.58 -10.60
CA ARG A 207 4.96 10.03 -10.43
C ARG A 207 4.41 10.73 -11.67
N ALA A 208 4.83 10.32 -12.86
CA ALA A 208 4.43 10.94 -14.12
C ALA A 208 3.02 10.52 -14.59
N ASN A 209 2.54 9.33 -14.18
CA ASN A 209 1.31 8.75 -14.73
C ASN A 209 0.17 8.61 -13.70
N ALA A 210 0.43 8.73 -12.40
CA ALA A 210 -0.63 8.70 -11.39
C ALA A 210 -1.50 9.97 -11.48
N PRO A 211 -2.84 9.87 -11.50
CA PRO A 211 -3.73 11.04 -11.57
C PRO A 211 -3.52 12.02 -10.40
N ALA A 212 -3.27 11.48 -9.21
CA ALA A 212 -2.84 12.19 -8.02
C ALA A 212 -1.59 11.53 -7.43
N PHE A 213 -0.71 12.31 -6.81
CA PHE A 213 0.53 11.81 -6.25
C PHE A 213 0.85 12.48 -4.91
N ILE A 214 1.21 11.70 -3.90
CA ILE A 214 1.61 12.16 -2.57
C ILE A 214 3.15 12.12 -2.46
N HIS A 215 3.77 13.26 -2.18
CA HIS A 215 5.23 13.40 -2.05
C HIS A 215 5.73 13.28 -0.62
N SER A 216 4.86 13.40 0.38
CA SER A 216 5.26 13.36 1.80
C SER A 216 5.55 11.94 2.28
N ALA A 217 6.48 11.81 3.23
CA ALA A 217 6.72 10.56 3.95
C ALA A 217 5.50 10.07 4.76
N SER A 218 4.63 11.00 5.16
CA SER A 218 3.37 10.73 5.84
C SER A 218 2.24 10.37 4.87
N LEU A 219 1.42 9.39 5.24
CA LEU A 219 0.17 9.03 4.54
C LEU A 219 -1.00 9.96 4.87
N ALA A 220 -0.86 10.89 5.82
CA ALA A 220 -1.95 11.76 6.27
C ALA A 220 -2.70 12.50 5.13
N PRO A 221 -2.03 13.00 4.07
CA PRO A 221 -2.72 13.69 2.97
C PRO A 221 -3.77 12.82 2.25
N LEU A 222 -3.65 11.49 2.31
CA LEU A 222 -4.62 10.57 1.72
C LEU A 222 -6.04 10.79 2.27
N LEU A 223 -6.19 11.21 3.52
CA LEU A 223 -7.50 11.47 4.12
C LEU A 223 -8.32 12.48 3.31
N ALA A 224 -7.70 13.53 2.76
CA ALA A 224 -8.40 14.50 1.92
C ALA A 224 -8.83 13.92 0.58
N LEU A 225 -8.04 13.01 0.00
CA LEU A 225 -8.34 12.36 -1.28
C LEU A 225 -9.43 11.30 -1.13
N ALA A 226 -9.39 10.50 -0.07
CA ALA A 226 -10.33 9.41 0.19
C ALA A 226 -11.68 9.91 0.77
N ALA A 227 -11.62 10.70 1.85
CA ALA A 227 -12.81 11.12 2.59
C ALA A 227 -13.40 12.48 2.15
N SER A 228 -12.65 13.25 1.36
CA SER A 228 -12.86 14.66 0.97
C SER A 228 -12.24 15.71 1.90
N PRO A 229 -11.89 16.90 1.36
CA PRO A 229 -11.44 18.02 2.18
C PRO A 229 -12.44 18.46 3.26
N ALA A 230 -13.74 18.32 3.01
CA ALA A 230 -14.77 18.70 3.98
C ALA A 230 -14.79 17.75 5.19
N ALA A 231 -14.65 16.44 4.96
CA ALA A 231 -14.52 15.46 6.05
C ALA A 231 -13.26 15.72 6.88
N LEU A 232 -12.14 16.04 6.22
CA LEU A 232 -10.89 16.36 6.90
C LEU A 232 -11.01 17.57 7.84
N ILE A 233 -11.78 18.60 7.46
CA ILE A 233 -12.10 19.73 8.35
C ILE A 233 -12.93 19.29 9.55
N GLN A 234 -13.93 18.42 9.36
CA GLN A 234 -14.79 17.96 10.45
C GLN A 234 -14.00 17.17 11.51
N LEU A 235 -13.01 16.38 11.07
CA LEU A 235 -12.12 15.64 11.97
C LEU A 235 -11.33 16.53 12.95
N GLN A 236 -11.14 17.82 12.65
CA GLN A 236 -10.45 18.75 13.56
C GLN A 236 -11.19 18.96 14.90
N THR A 237 -12.44 18.52 15.00
CA THR A 237 -13.25 18.59 16.23
C THR A 237 -13.45 17.23 16.90
N THR A 238 -12.71 16.21 16.46
CA THR A 238 -12.82 14.82 16.93
C THR A 238 -11.51 14.36 17.56
N GLU A 239 -11.44 13.10 18.00
CA GLU A 239 -10.20 12.48 18.48
C GLU A 239 -9.10 12.43 17.41
N ASP A 240 -9.47 12.45 16.12
CA ASP A 240 -8.55 12.45 14.98
C ASP A 240 -8.01 13.86 14.62
N GLN A 241 -8.16 14.87 15.48
CA GLN A 241 -7.76 16.26 15.16
C GLN A 241 -6.27 16.40 14.81
N LEU A 242 -5.40 15.59 15.42
CA LEU A 242 -3.95 15.68 15.23
C LEU A 242 -3.57 15.24 13.82
N ILE A 243 -4.08 14.08 13.39
CA ILE A 243 -3.82 13.56 12.05
C ILE A 243 -4.47 14.45 10.98
N ALA A 244 -5.67 14.98 11.25
CA ALA A 244 -6.35 15.91 10.35
C ALA A 244 -5.58 17.21 10.17
N SER A 245 -5.08 17.81 11.26
CA SER A 245 -4.31 19.05 11.22
C SER A 245 -2.98 18.86 10.49
N LYS A 246 -2.32 17.71 10.69
CA LYS A 246 -1.10 17.34 9.97
C LYS A 246 -1.35 17.20 8.46
N ALA A 247 -2.41 16.47 8.08
CA ALA A 247 -2.81 16.32 6.68
C ALA A 247 -3.06 17.69 6.01
N LEU A 248 -3.82 18.57 6.66
CA LEU A 248 -4.10 19.91 6.14
C LEU A 248 -2.82 20.74 5.95
N ASN A 249 -1.89 20.69 6.90
CA ASN A 249 -0.62 21.39 6.78
C ASN A 249 0.19 20.85 5.59
N LEU A 250 0.36 19.53 5.50
CA LEU A 250 1.09 18.89 4.41
C LEU A 250 0.49 19.25 3.04
N ILE A 251 -0.83 19.22 2.90
CA ILE A 251 -1.51 19.60 1.65
C ILE A 251 -1.23 21.06 1.30
N LYS A 252 -1.32 21.99 2.27
CA LYS A 252 -1.02 23.41 2.07
C LYS A 252 0.44 23.65 1.66
N THR A 253 1.37 22.83 2.14
CA THR A 253 2.79 22.90 1.77
C THR A 253 3.12 22.11 0.50
N GLY A 254 2.12 21.61 -0.24
CA GLY A 254 2.33 20.98 -1.55
C GLY A 254 2.61 19.48 -1.50
N ALA A 255 2.16 18.76 -0.47
CA ALA A 255 2.36 17.31 -0.39
C ALA A 255 1.60 16.52 -1.47
N ILE A 256 0.62 17.12 -2.15
CA ILE A 256 -0.14 16.48 -3.24
C ILE A 256 0.08 17.23 -4.55
N THR A 257 0.38 16.49 -5.61
CA THR A 257 0.29 16.99 -6.99
C THR A 257 -0.72 16.18 -7.79
N PHE A 258 -1.19 16.76 -8.88
CA PHE A 258 -2.14 16.12 -9.79
C PHE A 258 -1.61 16.20 -11.21
N ASN A 259 -1.62 15.08 -11.93
CA ASN A 259 -1.36 15.03 -13.36
C ASN A 259 -2.67 15.17 -14.18
N ASP A 260 -3.83 14.98 -13.53
CA ASP A 260 -5.15 15.27 -14.10
C ASP A 260 -5.61 16.68 -13.70
N GLU A 261 -5.67 17.60 -14.67
CA GLU A 261 -6.07 18.99 -14.43
C GLU A 261 -7.55 19.15 -14.02
N GLN A 262 -8.44 18.26 -14.46
CA GLN A 262 -9.84 18.29 -14.01
C GLN A 262 -9.94 17.88 -12.54
N LEU A 263 -9.21 16.84 -12.14
CA LEU A 263 -9.15 16.36 -10.77
C LEU A 263 -8.54 17.42 -9.86
N LYS A 264 -7.44 18.04 -10.27
CA LYS A 264 -6.79 19.16 -9.58
C LYS A 264 -7.76 20.32 -9.34
N THR A 265 -8.47 20.75 -10.38
CA THR A 265 -9.43 21.86 -10.30
C THR A 265 -10.56 21.52 -9.32
N LYS A 266 -11.10 20.30 -9.39
CA LYS A 266 -12.13 19.81 -8.46
C LYS A 266 -11.63 19.76 -7.03
N PHE A 267 -10.42 19.24 -6.79
CA PHE A 267 -9.81 19.14 -5.47
C PHE A 267 -9.62 20.52 -4.86
N ASN A 268 -8.97 21.44 -5.58
CA ASN A 268 -8.68 22.79 -5.09
C ASN A 268 -9.97 23.55 -4.77
N ALA A 269 -10.99 23.46 -5.63
CA ALA A 269 -12.29 24.08 -5.36
C ALA A 269 -12.94 23.54 -4.08
N ALA A 270 -12.90 22.21 -3.87
CA ALA A 270 -13.43 21.58 -2.66
C ALA A 270 -12.62 21.95 -1.40
N PHE A 271 -11.30 21.99 -1.51
CA PHE A 271 -10.38 22.33 -0.43
C PHE A 271 -10.55 23.79 0.03
N HIS A 272 -10.66 24.73 -0.92
CA HIS A 272 -10.93 26.13 -0.60
C HIS A 272 -12.31 26.33 0.03
N ALA A 273 -13.36 25.68 -0.50
CA ALA A 273 -14.71 25.79 0.05
C ALA A 273 -14.81 25.24 1.48
N ALA A 274 -14.10 24.14 1.79
CA ALA A 274 -14.06 23.57 3.13
C ALA A 274 -13.46 24.54 4.15
N HIS A 275 -12.40 25.28 3.77
CA HIS A 275 -11.78 26.29 4.64
C HIS A 275 -12.66 27.54 4.87
N GLN A 276 -13.39 28.00 3.85
CA GLN A 276 -14.28 29.17 3.99
C GLN A 276 -15.45 28.91 4.96
N THR A 277 -15.93 27.67 5.02
CA THR A 277 -17.05 27.28 5.89
C THR A 277 -16.71 27.34 7.39
N ILE A 278 -15.43 27.28 7.74
CA ILE A 278 -14.96 27.41 9.14
C ILE A 278 -15.01 28.88 9.57
N HIS A 279 -14.52 29.79 8.73
CA HIS A 279 -14.44 31.22 9.05
C HIS A 279 -15.79 31.93 9.12
N SER A 280 -16.81 31.42 8.44
CA SER A 280 -18.18 31.95 8.53
C SER A 280 -18.98 31.47 9.74
N ARG A 281 -18.51 30.45 10.47
CA ARG A 281 -19.13 29.94 11.71
C ARG A 281 -18.49 30.49 12.99
N SER A 282 -17.39 31.24 12.85
CA SER A 282 -16.65 31.88 13.95
C SER A 282 -16.97 33.37 14.13
N HIS A 283 -18.00 33.87 13.43
CA HIS A 283 -18.56 35.23 13.54
C HIS A 283 -20.06 35.13 13.81
#